data_AF-A0A179GNZ0-F1
#
_entry.id   AF-A0A179GNZ0-F1
#
_cell.length_a   1.000
_cell.length_b   1.000
_cell.length_c   1.000
_cell.angle_alpha   90.00
_cell.angle_beta   90.00
_cell.angle_gamma   90.00
#
_symmetry.space_group_name_H-M   'P 1'
#
loop_
_entity.id
_entity.type
_entity.pdbx_description
1 polymer ?
#
loop_
_entity_poly.entity_id
_entity_poly.type
_entity_poly.pdbx_seq_one_letter_code
_entity_poly.pdbx_strand_id
1 'polypeptide(L)'
;MSLLRKFANGPRVALAVPLVISLFLVTYCVYVSGLSTFSFRTGARVAGWYGDRNRMRNLRKPSGTVRNLVDNGGWLDEVVWLTNTDDKDDLEYLEEIIASNPKRYKKLSVPGETLSIYTLYKAWELLERGRYYVKIDDDIVWMADDAIPRVVTRKMQHPHDFVVSANVINNPPLGFMHYHLGALHPYFPDVEAPADSNSDTSLVSWKPSQQRPWSGPSNYTWPLDRDRPHKNHRWLRVRNDTMMEQTPAAQLKYELWGPSYDSWAIATQMHYSLLENVEEDGLHAYKFRPPWDMGGERIRINFICVYADDVLDTDPANWTKDRGDEDMLVIDLPAKLRRREYFTG
;
A
#
# COMPACT_ATOMS: atom_id res chain seq x y z
N MET A 1 33.10 -1.90 31.20
CA MET A 1 34.02 -1.40 30.15
C MET A 1 33.59 -2.07 28.84
N SER A 2 33.62 -1.48 27.65
CA SER A 2 33.83 -0.14 27.07
C SER A 2 33.99 -0.38 25.56
N LEU A 3 33.84 0.61 24.67
CA LEU A 3 33.95 0.51 23.20
C LEU A 3 32.82 -0.33 22.55
N LEU A 4 31.81 0.22 21.84
CA LEU A 4 31.62 1.53 21.16
C LEU A 4 32.38 1.67 19.82
N ARG A 5 31.64 2.09 18.76
CA ARG A 5 32.02 2.25 17.33
C ARG A 5 32.05 0.91 16.56
N LYS A 6 31.45 0.77 15.37
CA LYS A 6 31.26 1.76 14.28
C LYS A 6 29.83 1.79 13.70
N PHE A 7 29.26 2.99 13.59
CA PHE A 7 28.30 3.32 12.53
C PHE A 7 29.10 3.69 11.27
N ALA A 8 28.82 3.04 10.13
CA ALA A 8 29.25 3.47 8.80
C ALA A 8 28.43 2.73 7.71
N ASN A 9 28.20 3.41 6.59
CA ASN A 9 27.76 2.89 5.29
C ASN A 9 26.33 2.28 5.17
N GLY A 10 25.41 3.11 4.67
CA GLY A 10 24.41 2.70 3.67
C GLY A 10 23.06 2.18 4.17
N PRO A 11 21.93 2.53 3.50
CA PRO A 11 20.61 2.00 3.83
C PRO A 11 20.46 0.57 3.33
N ARG A 12 20.79 -0.42 4.18
CA ARG A 12 20.46 -1.83 3.90
C ARG A 12 18.95 -1.96 3.65
N VAL A 13 18.58 -2.55 2.52
CA VAL A 13 17.20 -2.98 2.20
C VAL A 13 17.24 -4.49 2.14
N ALA A 14 16.72 -5.15 3.18
CA ALA A 14 16.62 -6.60 3.19
C ALA A 14 15.38 -7.03 2.41
N LEU A 15 15.53 -7.45 1.14
CA LEU A 15 14.51 -8.26 0.47
C LEU A 15 14.59 -9.72 0.96
N ALA A 16 14.25 -9.91 2.23
CA ALA A 16 13.59 -11.13 2.65
C ALA A 16 12.10 -10.78 2.73
N VAL A 17 11.29 -11.28 1.78
CA VAL A 17 9.83 -11.05 1.78
C VAL A 17 9.23 -11.64 3.05
N PRO A 18 8.79 -10.83 4.03
CA PRO A 18 8.29 -11.34 5.29
C PRO A 18 6.78 -11.55 5.15
N LEU A 19 6.42 -12.74 4.64
CA LEU A 19 5.18 -13.46 4.92
C LEU A 19 3.99 -12.59 5.39
N VAL A 20 3.37 -11.83 4.49
CA VAL A 20 2.10 -11.16 4.77
C VAL A 20 0.96 -12.12 4.45
N ILE A 21 0.74 -13.08 5.35
CA ILE A 21 -0.57 -13.76 5.44
C ILE A 21 -1.55 -12.71 5.95
N SER A 22 -2.65 -12.48 5.23
CA SER A 22 -3.54 -11.35 5.47
C SER A 22 -4.50 -11.61 6.64
N LEU A 23 -4.00 -11.42 7.87
CA LEU A 23 -4.79 -11.42 9.10
C LEU A 23 -4.68 -10.08 9.87
N PHE A 24 -5.70 -9.25 9.68
CA PHE A 24 -6.23 -8.21 10.57
C PHE A 24 -5.36 -7.00 11.02
N LEU A 25 -5.91 -5.81 10.73
CA LEU A 25 -5.83 -4.51 11.44
C LEU A 25 -4.60 -3.57 11.23
N VAL A 26 -4.92 -2.26 11.25
CA VAL A 26 -4.05 -1.04 11.26
C VAL A 26 -3.56 -0.52 9.87
N THR A 27 -3.62 0.82 9.63
CA THR A 27 -3.99 1.53 8.35
C THR A 27 -3.34 3.02 8.15
N TYR A 28 -3.77 4.34 7.88
CA TYR A 28 -4.87 5.41 8.16
C TYR A 28 -4.75 6.83 7.45
N CYS A 29 -5.30 7.94 8.04
CA CYS A 29 -5.65 9.34 7.60
C CYS A 29 -4.88 10.56 8.28
N VAL A 30 -5.22 11.86 7.95
CA VAL A 30 -4.94 13.19 8.66
C VAL A 30 -3.63 13.98 8.23
N TYR A 31 -3.36 15.33 7.96
CA TYR A 31 -3.96 16.74 7.96
C TYR A 31 -3.37 17.78 6.86
N VAL A 32 -3.76 19.11 6.78
CA VAL A 32 -3.48 20.19 5.71
C VAL A 32 -3.83 21.67 6.10
N SER A 33 -3.16 22.70 5.51
CA SER A 33 -3.68 24.03 4.97
C SER A 33 -2.55 24.89 4.30
N GLY A 34 -2.68 25.91 3.39
CA GLY A 34 -3.75 26.69 2.67
C GLY A 34 -3.48 28.25 2.60
N LEU A 35 -3.97 29.19 1.73
CA LEU A 35 -4.59 29.25 0.36
C LEU A 35 -4.94 30.75 -0.08
N SER A 36 -4.44 31.36 -1.19
CA SER A 36 -5.04 32.59 -1.87
C SER A 36 -4.51 32.93 -3.31
N THR A 37 -5.33 33.67 -4.12
CA THR A 37 -5.10 34.25 -5.49
C THR A 37 -4.36 33.43 -6.58
N PHE A 38 -5.12 32.95 -7.58
CA PHE A 38 -4.69 32.61 -8.96
C PHE A 38 -3.37 31.84 -9.17
N SER A 39 -3.12 30.85 -8.32
CA SER A 39 -2.21 29.73 -8.62
C SER A 39 -2.82 28.44 -8.07
N PHE A 40 -2.88 27.38 -8.89
CA PHE A 40 -3.44 26.09 -8.47
C PHE A 40 -2.48 25.37 -7.50
N ARG A 41 -2.61 25.69 -6.20
CA ARG A 41 -1.98 24.95 -5.09
C ARG A 41 -2.94 24.84 -3.90
N THR A 42 -3.74 23.78 -3.90
CA THR A 42 -4.49 23.29 -2.74
C THR A 42 -3.88 21.94 -2.35
N GLY A 43 -3.27 21.83 -1.16
CA GLY A 43 -2.61 20.61 -0.71
C GLY A 43 -3.57 19.51 -0.24
N ALA A 44 -3.02 18.33 0.02
CA ALA A 44 -3.74 17.12 0.43
C ALA A 44 -3.19 16.50 1.74
N ARG A 45 -4.06 15.81 2.50
CA ARG A 45 -3.79 15.26 3.84
C ARG A 45 -3.30 13.81 3.75
N VAL A 46 -1.99 13.60 3.58
CA VAL A 46 -1.38 12.25 3.70
C VAL A 46 -1.12 11.92 5.15
N ALA A 47 -1.07 10.63 5.44
CA ALA A 47 -2.03 10.10 6.37
C ALA A 47 -1.64 8.65 6.67
N GLY A 48 -1.60 8.25 7.94
CA GLY A 48 -1.23 6.89 8.31
C GLY A 48 -1.68 6.52 9.72
N TRP A 49 -2.01 5.24 9.95
CA TRP A 49 -2.04 4.66 11.28
C TRP A 49 -0.55 4.34 11.56
N TYR A 50 -0.26 3.92 12.77
CA TYR A 50 1.08 3.53 13.16
C TYR A 50 0.98 2.30 14.07
N GLY A 51 1.43 1.14 13.57
CA GLY A 51 1.28 -0.16 14.25
C GLY A 51 2.54 -1.04 14.36
N ASP A 52 3.55 -0.90 13.48
CA ASP A 52 4.83 -1.62 13.59
C ASP A 52 6.03 -0.81 13.04
N ARG A 53 7.01 -0.50 13.90
CA ARG A 53 8.25 0.22 13.55
C ARG A 53 9.04 -0.40 12.38
N ASN A 54 8.95 -1.71 12.17
CA ASN A 54 9.68 -2.41 11.11
C ASN A 54 9.13 -2.07 9.72
N ARG A 55 7.80 -2.00 9.59
CA ARG A 55 7.11 -1.51 8.39
C ARG A 55 7.37 -0.02 8.21
N MET A 56 7.19 0.75 9.30
CA MET A 56 7.34 2.19 9.33
C MET A 56 8.74 2.69 8.95
N ARG A 57 9.79 1.91 9.20
CA ARG A 57 11.16 2.20 8.73
C ARG A 57 11.29 2.23 7.20
N ASN A 58 10.40 1.57 6.45
CA ASN A 58 10.34 1.67 4.99
C ASN A 58 9.61 2.95 4.56
N LEU A 59 8.53 3.31 5.25
CA LEU A 59 7.83 4.60 5.06
C LEU A 59 8.72 5.81 5.43
N ARG A 60 9.69 5.68 6.35
CA ARG A 60 10.67 6.73 6.74
C ARG A 60 11.94 6.81 5.86
N LYS A 61 12.17 5.87 4.93
CA LYS A 61 13.22 6.00 3.88
C LYS A 61 12.83 7.13 2.89
N PRO A 62 13.63 7.48 1.85
CA PRO A 62 13.22 8.47 0.84
C PRO A 62 12.07 7.97 -0.06
N SER A 63 10.90 7.85 0.57
CA SER A 63 9.63 7.27 0.15
C SER A 63 8.71 8.32 -0.47
N GLY A 64 7.57 7.89 -0.99
CA GLY A 64 6.58 8.78 -1.58
C GLY A 64 6.04 9.83 -0.61
N THR A 65 5.90 9.54 0.69
CA THR A 65 5.36 10.49 1.69
C THR A 65 6.30 11.66 1.94
N VAL A 66 7.59 11.41 2.21
CA VAL A 66 8.59 12.46 2.43
C VAL A 66 8.76 13.31 1.17
N ARG A 67 8.87 12.67 0.00
CA ARG A 67 9.00 13.37 -1.29
C ARG A 67 7.78 14.23 -1.62
N ASN A 68 6.58 13.75 -1.33
CA ASN A 68 5.35 14.48 -1.64
C ASN A 68 5.03 15.62 -0.66
N LEU A 69 5.83 15.90 0.38
CA LEU A 69 5.66 17.12 1.18
C LEU A 69 5.75 18.39 0.32
N VAL A 70 4.90 19.40 0.57
CA VAL A 70 4.95 20.69 -0.14
C VAL A 70 6.28 21.42 0.06
N ASP A 71 6.95 21.23 1.21
CA ASP A 71 8.30 21.75 1.48
C ASP A 71 9.36 21.12 0.54
N ASN A 72 9.06 19.95 -0.05
CA ASN A 72 9.88 19.26 -1.05
C ASN A 72 9.31 19.37 -2.48
N GLY A 73 8.30 20.23 -2.70
CA GLY A 73 7.68 20.48 -4.01
C GLY A 73 6.50 19.55 -4.37
N GLY A 74 6.08 18.66 -3.46
CA GLY A 74 4.91 17.82 -3.64
C GLY A 74 3.58 18.46 -3.24
N TRP A 75 2.60 17.60 -2.94
CA TRP A 75 1.19 17.98 -2.69
C TRP A 75 0.78 18.01 -1.21
N LEU A 76 1.61 17.54 -0.28
CA LEU A 76 1.22 17.26 1.10
C LEU A 76 1.58 18.39 2.07
N ASP A 77 0.58 19.05 2.63
CA ASP A 77 0.81 20.11 3.62
C ASP A 77 1.19 19.55 4.99
N GLU A 78 0.69 18.37 5.38
CA GLU A 78 1.09 17.69 6.63
C GLU A 78 1.07 16.17 6.44
N VAL A 79 1.71 15.44 7.35
CA VAL A 79 1.50 14.00 7.57
C VAL A 79 1.10 13.78 9.01
N VAL A 80 0.03 13.04 9.28
CA VAL A 80 -0.36 12.74 10.66
C VAL A 80 -0.51 11.25 10.89
N TRP A 81 -0.03 10.86 12.06
CA TRP A 81 0.12 9.49 12.52
C TRP A 81 -0.94 9.21 13.58
N LEU A 82 -2.02 8.51 13.20
CA LEU A 82 -2.99 8.03 14.17
C LEU A 82 -2.45 6.78 14.87
N THR A 83 -2.04 7.00 16.11
CA THR A 83 -1.43 6.01 17.00
C THR A 83 -2.45 4.95 17.41
N ASN A 84 -2.12 3.67 17.28
CA ASN A 84 -2.94 2.56 17.77
C ASN A 84 -2.11 1.33 18.11
N THR A 85 -1.15 1.56 18.99
CA THR A 85 -0.34 0.52 19.62
C THR A 85 0.02 0.99 21.02
N ASP A 86 -0.03 0.06 21.97
CA ASP A 86 0.45 0.24 23.33
C ASP A 86 1.93 -0.19 23.48
N ASP A 87 2.55 -0.66 22.38
CA ASP A 87 3.97 -1.03 22.37
C ASP A 87 4.88 0.21 22.50
N LYS A 88 5.83 0.12 23.42
CA LYS A 88 6.70 1.25 23.79
C LYS A 88 7.80 1.51 22.77
N ASP A 89 8.37 0.46 22.20
CA ASP A 89 9.41 0.57 21.19
C ASP A 89 8.85 1.20 19.90
N ASP A 90 7.60 0.90 19.58
CA ASP A 90 6.85 1.56 18.52
C ASP A 90 6.52 3.01 18.89
N LEU A 91 5.94 3.28 20.06
CA LEU A 91 5.60 4.64 20.50
C LEU A 91 6.83 5.58 20.55
N GLU A 92 7.98 5.11 21.02
CA GLU A 92 9.23 5.88 21.03
C GLU A 92 9.73 6.19 19.60
N TYR A 93 9.63 5.23 18.67
CA TYR A 93 9.99 5.47 17.26
C TYR A 93 9.00 6.41 16.54
N LEU A 94 7.75 6.51 17.00
CA LEU A 94 6.80 7.51 16.52
C LEU A 94 7.17 8.92 16.98
N GLU A 95 7.58 9.09 18.24
CA GLU A 95 8.07 10.40 18.72
C GLU A 95 9.36 10.82 18.00
N GLU A 96 10.28 9.89 17.66
CA GLU A 96 11.40 10.19 16.75
C GLU A 96 10.93 10.71 15.38
N ILE A 97 9.90 10.09 14.79
CA ILE A 97 9.35 10.50 13.50
C ILE A 97 8.80 11.92 13.63
N ILE A 98 7.90 12.17 14.58
CA ILE A 98 7.29 13.49 14.80
C ILE A 98 8.37 14.57 15.04
N ALA A 99 9.34 14.29 15.92
CA ALA A 99 10.44 15.20 16.23
C ALA A 99 11.36 15.48 15.03
N SER A 100 11.37 14.64 13.99
CA SER A 100 12.16 14.87 12.77
C SER A 100 11.55 15.93 11.84
N ASN A 101 10.26 16.25 11.94
CA ASN A 101 9.64 17.39 11.25
C ASN A 101 8.35 17.88 11.96
N PRO A 102 8.44 18.47 13.17
CA PRO A 102 7.26 18.80 13.99
C PRO A 102 6.38 19.94 13.42
N LYS A 103 6.83 20.61 12.35
CA LYS A 103 6.01 21.55 11.57
C LYS A 103 4.99 20.82 10.67
N ARG A 104 5.38 19.66 10.12
CA ARG A 104 4.60 18.91 9.12
C ARG A 104 4.06 17.59 9.66
N TYR A 105 4.69 17.02 10.69
CA TYR A 105 4.31 15.75 11.28
C TYR A 105 3.58 15.97 12.60
N LYS A 106 2.40 15.37 12.75
CA LYS A 106 1.65 15.40 14.02
C LYS A 106 1.28 13.99 14.47
N LYS A 107 1.00 13.86 15.76
CA LYS A 107 0.33 12.69 16.34
C LYS A 107 -1.18 12.93 16.33
N LEU A 108 -1.94 11.89 16.04
CA LEU A 108 -3.35 11.80 16.45
C LEU A 108 -3.50 10.58 17.35
N SER A 109 -4.41 10.67 18.32
CA SER A 109 -4.76 9.57 19.22
C SER A 109 -6.24 9.72 19.55
N VAL A 110 -7.04 8.70 19.28
CA VAL A 110 -8.46 8.69 19.66
C VAL A 110 -8.55 8.33 21.16
N PRO A 111 -9.23 9.12 22.01
CA PRO A 111 -9.35 8.80 23.42
C PRO A 111 -10.13 7.50 23.68
N GLY A 112 -9.56 6.62 24.50
CA GLY A 112 -10.17 5.35 24.91
C GLY A 112 -9.22 4.17 24.71
N GLU A 113 -9.80 3.01 24.48
CA GLU A 113 -9.08 1.77 24.15
C GLU A 113 -8.70 1.70 22.66
N THR A 114 -7.66 0.91 22.39
CA THR A 114 -7.16 0.53 21.06
C THR A 114 -8.29 0.18 20.10
N LEU A 115 -8.34 0.89 18.98
CA LEU A 115 -9.39 0.80 17.98
C LEU A 115 -9.32 -0.52 17.20
N SER A 116 -10.49 -1.05 16.87
CA SER A 116 -10.72 -2.26 16.08
C SER A 116 -11.59 -1.93 14.86
N ILE A 117 -11.77 -2.87 13.92
CA ILE A 117 -12.44 -2.60 12.63
C ILE A 117 -13.83 -1.94 12.76
N TYR A 118 -14.53 -2.19 13.87
CA TYR A 118 -15.87 -1.66 14.17
C TYR A 118 -15.87 -0.32 14.93
N THR A 119 -14.72 0.19 15.39
CA THR A 119 -14.59 1.50 16.07
C THR A 119 -13.82 2.53 15.25
N LEU A 120 -13.50 2.21 13.98
CA LEU A 120 -12.71 3.05 13.08
C LEU A 120 -13.41 4.35 12.70
N TYR A 121 -14.75 4.37 12.71
CA TYR A 121 -15.55 5.58 12.55
C TYR A 121 -15.09 6.74 13.47
N LYS A 122 -14.57 6.44 14.67
CA LYS A 122 -14.07 7.46 15.61
C LYS A 122 -12.88 8.28 15.09
N ALA A 123 -12.08 7.74 14.18
CA ALA A 123 -11.04 8.50 13.50
C ALA A 123 -11.61 9.39 12.39
N TRP A 124 -12.67 8.91 11.74
CA TRP A 124 -13.42 9.63 10.72
C TRP A 124 -14.32 10.74 11.32
N GLU A 125 -14.68 10.67 12.61
CA GLU A 125 -15.22 11.81 13.37
C GLU A 125 -14.19 12.94 13.56
N LEU A 126 -12.88 12.61 13.60
CA LEU A 126 -11.78 13.57 13.78
C LEU A 126 -11.25 14.15 12.46
N LEU A 127 -12.02 14.07 11.36
CA LEU A 127 -11.72 14.88 10.19
C LEU A 127 -12.06 16.36 10.46
N GLU A 128 -11.27 17.29 9.91
CA GLU A 128 -11.65 18.71 9.83
C GLU A 128 -12.16 19.03 8.43
N ARG A 129 -13.26 19.79 8.39
CA ARG A 129 -13.99 20.16 7.18
C ARG A 129 -13.19 20.97 6.16
N GLY A 130 -13.61 20.89 4.91
CA GLY A 130 -13.04 21.66 3.79
C GLY A 130 -11.78 21.10 3.14
N ARG A 131 -11.38 19.83 3.39
CA ARG A 131 -10.02 19.32 3.12
C ARG A 131 -10.01 17.89 2.55
N TYR A 132 -9.05 17.58 1.67
CA TYR A 132 -8.91 16.25 1.02
C TYR A 132 -7.93 15.35 1.77
N TYR A 133 -8.34 14.13 2.11
CA TYR A 133 -7.55 13.14 2.83
C TYR A 133 -7.12 12.01 1.92
N VAL A 134 -5.87 11.56 2.01
CA VAL A 134 -5.28 10.47 1.22
C VAL A 134 -4.74 9.41 2.16
N LYS A 135 -5.64 8.57 2.66
CA LYS A 135 -5.37 7.44 3.54
C LYS A 135 -4.30 6.51 2.94
N ILE A 136 -3.29 6.13 3.71
CA ILE A 136 -2.26 5.16 3.34
C ILE A 136 -2.04 4.19 4.50
N ASP A 137 -1.97 2.89 4.19
CA ASP A 137 -1.85 1.85 5.20
C ASP A 137 -0.39 1.50 5.55
N ASP A 138 -0.12 1.07 6.78
CA ASP A 138 1.26 0.88 7.27
C ASP A 138 2.01 -0.28 6.58
N ASP A 139 1.27 -1.14 5.88
CA ASP A 139 1.80 -2.18 4.99
C ASP A 139 2.22 -1.68 3.59
N ILE A 140 1.92 -0.42 3.23
CA ILE A 140 2.35 0.21 1.96
C ILE A 140 3.85 0.56 2.01
N VAL A 141 4.69 -0.41 1.66
CA VAL A 141 6.16 -0.26 1.67
C VAL A 141 6.73 0.56 0.49
N TRP A 142 5.96 0.77 -0.59
CA TRP A 142 6.35 1.56 -1.76
C TRP A 142 5.11 2.15 -2.46
N MET A 143 5.29 3.29 -3.13
CA MET A 143 4.30 3.89 -4.02
C MET A 143 5.02 4.63 -5.17
N ALA A 144 4.38 4.73 -6.34
CA ALA A 144 4.88 5.58 -7.41
C ALA A 144 4.82 7.07 -7.02
N ASP A 145 5.79 7.87 -7.44
CA ASP A 145 5.86 9.29 -7.08
C ASP A 145 4.60 10.08 -7.52
N ASP A 146 3.90 9.65 -8.57
CA ASP A 146 2.66 10.26 -9.08
C ASP A 146 1.35 9.66 -8.51
N ALA A 147 1.40 8.71 -7.58
CA ALA A 147 0.20 8.07 -7.00
C ALA A 147 -0.67 9.05 -6.18
N ILE A 148 -0.05 9.83 -5.29
CA ILE A 148 -0.72 10.84 -4.46
C ILE A 148 -1.36 11.93 -5.36
N PRO A 149 -0.63 12.58 -6.30
CA PRO A 149 -1.22 13.52 -7.24
C PRO A 149 -2.46 12.98 -7.98
N ARG A 150 -2.47 11.70 -8.38
CA ARG A 150 -3.58 11.09 -9.13
C ARG A 150 -4.86 10.98 -8.31
N VAL A 151 -4.82 10.36 -7.14
CA VAL A 151 -6.04 10.17 -6.31
C VAL A 151 -6.64 11.50 -5.87
N VAL A 152 -5.79 12.48 -5.54
CA VAL A 152 -6.22 13.84 -5.18
C VAL A 152 -6.83 14.56 -6.38
N THR A 153 -6.13 14.59 -7.51
CA THR A 153 -6.63 15.25 -8.74
C THR A 153 -7.96 14.67 -9.18
N ARG A 154 -8.10 13.33 -9.13
CA ARG A 154 -9.36 12.65 -9.45
C ARG A 154 -10.49 13.07 -8.49
N LYS A 155 -10.29 13.00 -7.17
CA LYS A 155 -11.31 13.39 -6.18
C LYS A 155 -11.69 14.88 -6.25
N MET A 156 -10.76 15.75 -6.65
CA MET A 156 -11.00 17.18 -6.89
C MET A 156 -11.78 17.45 -8.19
N GLN A 157 -11.42 16.78 -9.30
CA GLN A 157 -12.05 16.99 -10.61
C GLN A 157 -13.42 16.30 -10.71
N HIS A 158 -13.64 15.24 -9.93
CA HIS A 158 -14.87 14.47 -9.88
C HIS A 158 -15.42 14.47 -8.44
N PRO A 159 -15.95 15.61 -7.95
CA PRO A 159 -16.41 15.72 -6.56
C PRO A 159 -17.55 14.76 -6.23
N HIS A 160 -18.34 14.34 -7.22
CA HIS A 160 -19.41 13.34 -7.06
C HIS A 160 -18.88 11.94 -6.66
N ASP A 161 -17.63 11.62 -6.98
CA ASP A 161 -16.97 10.42 -6.49
C ASP A 161 -16.91 10.50 -4.95
N PHE A 162 -17.31 9.46 -4.23
CA PHE A 162 -17.32 9.46 -2.77
C PHE A 162 -15.92 9.13 -2.22
N VAL A 163 -15.33 8.05 -2.73
CA VAL A 163 -13.98 7.58 -2.44
C VAL A 163 -13.24 7.29 -3.74
N VAL A 164 -11.92 7.54 -3.74
CA VAL A 164 -11.03 7.36 -4.89
C VAL A 164 -9.81 6.56 -4.46
N SER A 165 -9.78 5.26 -4.74
CA SER A 165 -8.67 4.37 -4.37
C SER A 165 -7.54 4.40 -5.38
N ALA A 166 -6.30 4.21 -4.91
CA ALA A 166 -5.17 3.91 -5.79
C ALA A 166 -5.17 2.44 -6.23
N ASN A 167 -4.46 2.16 -7.32
CA ASN A 167 -4.15 0.79 -7.74
C ASN A 167 -3.09 0.16 -6.83
N VAL A 168 -3.54 -0.65 -5.87
CA VAL A 168 -2.68 -1.35 -4.88
C VAL A 168 -2.34 -2.75 -5.39
N ILE A 169 -1.04 -3.09 -5.39
CA ILE A 169 -0.56 -4.44 -5.74
C ILE A 169 -0.89 -5.41 -4.59
N ASN A 170 -1.21 -6.67 -4.93
CA ASN A 170 -1.76 -7.67 -4.01
C ASN A 170 -3.14 -7.32 -3.42
N ASN A 171 -3.92 -6.48 -4.11
CA ASN A 171 -5.33 -6.26 -3.85
C ASN A 171 -6.15 -7.26 -4.71
N PRO A 172 -6.99 -8.16 -4.14
CA PRO A 172 -7.41 -9.38 -4.85
C PRO A 172 -8.12 -9.17 -6.20
N PRO A 173 -9.13 -8.29 -6.33
CA PRO A 173 -9.77 -8.06 -7.63
C PRO A 173 -8.86 -7.30 -8.61
N LEU A 174 -7.97 -6.43 -8.11
CA LEU A 174 -7.03 -5.70 -8.97
C LEU A 174 -5.94 -6.63 -9.52
N GLY A 175 -5.54 -7.68 -8.79
CA GLY A 175 -4.58 -8.66 -9.30
C GLY A 175 -5.07 -9.35 -10.57
N PHE A 176 -6.34 -9.74 -10.61
CA PHE A 176 -6.98 -10.25 -11.82
C PHE A 176 -6.90 -9.24 -12.98
N MET A 177 -7.10 -7.95 -12.70
CA MET A 177 -6.94 -6.89 -13.71
C MET A 177 -5.48 -6.75 -14.17
N HIS A 178 -4.50 -6.84 -13.27
CA HIS A 178 -3.07 -6.78 -13.62
C HIS A 178 -2.67 -7.95 -14.53
N TYR A 179 -3.20 -9.15 -14.28
CA TYR A 179 -2.99 -10.32 -15.14
C TYR A 179 -3.52 -10.08 -16.56
N HIS A 180 -4.80 -9.72 -16.68
CA HIS A 180 -5.48 -9.58 -17.98
C HIS A 180 -5.05 -8.34 -18.79
N LEU A 181 -4.42 -7.36 -18.14
CA LEU A 181 -3.83 -6.18 -18.79
C LEU A 181 -2.33 -6.34 -19.11
N GLY A 182 -1.75 -7.52 -18.89
CA GLY A 182 -0.35 -7.80 -19.21
C GLY A 182 0.67 -7.11 -18.29
N ALA A 183 0.25 -6.69 -17.09
CA ALA A 183 1.12 -6.07 -16.09
C ALA A 183 1.80 -7.09 -15.15
N LEU A 184 1.48 -8.38 -15.28
CA LEU A 184 2.13 -9.47 -14.56
C LEU A 184 3.02 -10.29 -15.51
N HIS A 185 4.12 -10.80 -14.96
CA HIS A 185 5.15 -11.55 -15.69
C HIS A 185 5.30 -12.96 -15.09
N PRO A 186 5.74 -13.98 -15.85
CA PRO A 186 5.96 -15.32 -15.30
C PRO A 186 7.20 -15.39 -14.42
N TYR A 187 6.97 -15.72 -13.15
CA TYR A 187 8.01 -16.01 -12.17
C TYR A 187 7.74 -17.38 -11.52
N PHE A 188 8.81 -18.08 -11.18
CA PHE A 188 8.76 -19.28 -10.34
C PHE A 188 9.78 -19.17 -9.21
N PRO A 189 9.54 -19.82 -8.05
CA PRO A 189 10.48 -19.80 -6.95
C PRO A 189 11.81 -20.47 -7.33
N ASP A 190 12.89 -19.91 -6.79
CA ASP A 190 14.19 -20.58 -6.75
C ASP A 190 14.09 -21.75 -5.76
N VAL A 191 14.06 -22.98 -6.28
CA VAL A 191 14.01 -24.20 -5.47
C VAL A 191 15.39 -24.70 -5.06
N GLU A 192 16.44 -24.18 -5.70
CA GLU A 192 17.82 -24.37 -5.26
C GLU A 192 18.12 -23.38 -4.13
N ALA A 193 18.40 -23.90 -2.93
CA ALA A 193 19.00 -23.08 -1.89
C ALA A 193 20.36 -22.53 -2.40
N PRO A 194 20.60 -21.20 -2.34
CA PRO A 194 21.90 -20.64 -2.69
C PRO A 194 23.01 -21.33 -1.88
N ALA A 195 24.06 -21.79 -2.54
CA ALA A 195 25.16 -22.53 -1.90
C ALA A 195 25.72 -21.75 -0.69
N ASP A 196 25.89 -20.44 -0.86
CA ASP A 196 26.25 -19.49 0.19
C ASP A 196 25.04 -19.09 1.06
N SER A 197 24.37 -20.07 1.67
CA SER A 197 23.32 -19.82 2.68
C SER A 197 23.83 -19.11 3.94
N ASN A 198 25.16 -18.97 4.08
CA ASN A 198 25.86 -18.13 5.06
C ASN A 198 26.20 -16.71 4.57
N SER A 199 25.85 -16.32 3.33
CA SER A 199 26.10 -14.95 2.83
C SER A 199 25.18 -13.93 3.50
N ASP A 200 25.72 -12.75 3.81
CA ASP A 200 24.94 -11.62 4.32
C ASP A 200 23.88 -11.22 3.28
N THR A 201 22.61 -11.27 3.67
CA THR A 201 21.47 -11.00 2.76
C THR A 201 21.42 -9.54 2.29
N SER A 202 22.33 -8.70 2.76
CA SER A 202 22.58 -7.33 2.30
C SER A 202 23.03 -7.21 0.82
N LEU A 203 23.36 -8.32 0.15
CA LEU A 203 23.87 -8.34 -1.23
C LEU A 203 22.88 -8.80 -2.31
N VAL A 204 21.65 -9.24 -1.97
CA VAL A 204 20.66 -9.65 -2.98
C VAL A 204 19.99 -8.42 -3.59
N SER A 205 20.16 -8.21 -4.90
CA SER A 205 19.55 -7.06 -5.59
C SER A 205 18.04 -7.22 -5.75
N TRP A 206 17.32 -6.11 -5.59
CA TRP A 206 15.88 -6.02 -5.86
C TRP A 206 15.55 -6.12 -7.36
N LYS A 207 16.52 -5.80 -8.22
CA LYS A 207 16.39 -5.75 -9.68
C LYS A 207 16.30 -7.15 -10.28
N PRO A 208 15.18 -7.57 -10.92
CA PRO A 208 15.11 -8.86 -11.58
C PRO A 208 16.13 -9.01 -12.71
N SER A 209 16.54 -7.92 -13.39
CA SER A 209 17.59 -7.95 -14.43
C SER A 209 18.95 -8.45 -13.92
N GLN A 210 19.21 -8.30 -12.62
CA GLN A 210 20.46 -8.69 -11.96
C GLN A 210 20.41 -10.09 -11.33
N GLN A 211 19.30 -10.81 -11.50
CA GLN A 211 19.15 -12.20 -11.06
C GLN A 211 19.32 -13.16 -12.24
N ARG A 212 19.66 -14.42 -11.96
CA ARG A 212 19.66 -15.47 -12.99
C ARG A 212 18.23 -15.68 -13.52
N PRO A 213 18.03 -15.92 -14.83
CA PRO A 213 16.77 -16.44 -15.33
C PRO A 213 16.36 -17.71 -14.58
N TRP A 214 15.06 -17.96 -14.47
CA TRP A 214 14.58 -19.26 -14.02
C TRP A 214 14.91 -20.35 -15.05
N SER A 215 15.28 -21.53 -14.57
CA SER A 215 15.59 -22.71 -15.39
C SER A 215 14.93 -23.95 -14.81
N GLY A 216 14.18 -24.67 -15.64
CA GLY A 216 13.48 -25.90 -15.29
C GLY A 216 12.70 -26.46 -16.49
N PRO A 217 11.86 -27.49 -16.30
CA PRO A 217 11.12 -28.11 -17.38
C PRO A 217 9.98 -27.22 -17.90
N SER A 218 9.62 -27.35 -19.18
CA SER A 218 8.64 -26.50 -19.88
C SER A 218 7.16 -26.75 -19.49
N ASN A 219 6.92 -27.68 -18.56
CA ASN A 219 5.63 -28.02 -17.97
C ASN A 219 5.63 -27.85 -16.43
N TYR A 220 6.54 -27.04 -15.88
CA TYR A 220 6.65 -26.79 -14.46
C TYR A 220 5.48 -25.93 -13.95
N THR A 221 4.83 -26.36 -12.87
CA THR A 221 3.80 -25.60 -12.17
C THR A 221 4.16 -25.46 -10.69
N TRP A 222 3.62 -24.43 -10.04
CA TRP A 222 3.73 -24.26 -8.58
C TRP A 222 2.34 -24.35 -7.93
N PRO A 223 2.05 -25.41 -7.13
CA PRO A 223 0.79 -25.52 -6.39
C PRO A 223 0.63 -24.41 -5.34
N LEU A 224 -0.58 -23.85 -5.19
CA LEU A 224 -0.83 -22.71 -4.30
C LEU A 224 -0.80 -23.07 -2.81
N ASP A 225 -1.09 -24.33 -2.50
CA ASP A 225 -1.02 -24.96 -1.17
C ASP A 225 0.43 -25.30 -0.75
N ARG A 226 1.38 -25.21 -1.68
CA ARG A 226 2.77 -25.59 -1.42
C ARG A 226 3.49 -24.55 -0.57
N ASP A 227 4.08 -25.04 0.51
CA ASP A 227 4.97 -24.29 1.39
C ASP A 227 6.19 -23.72 0.64
N ARG A 228 6.71 -22.59 1.13
CA ARG A 228 7.91 -21.94 0.58
C ARG A 228 9.10 -22.91 0.48
N PRO A 229 9.89 -22.93 -0.63
CA PRO A 229 10.97 -23.89 -0.82
C PRO A 229 12.01 -23.87 0.32
N HIS A 230 12.37 -22.68 0.77
CA HIS A 230 13.22 -22.46 1.95
C HIS A 230 13.03 -21.04 2.51
N LYS A 231 13.68 -20.78 3.66
CA LYS A 231 13.83 -19.43 4.22
C LYS A 231 14.65 -18.56 3.27
N ASN A 232 14.24 -17.31 3.06
CA ASN A 232 14.88 -16.36 2.13
C ASN A 232 14.99 -16.87 0.67
N HIS A 233 14.06 -17.73 0.22
CA HIS A 233 13.94 -18.03 -1.20
C HIS A 233 13.58 -16.75 -1.99
N ARG A 234 14.02 -16.71 -3.24
CA ARG A 234 13.68 -15.66 -4.23
C ARG A 234 12.80 -16.26 -5.31
N TRP A 235 12.25 -15.43 -6.18
CA TRP A 235 11.55 -15.86 -7.38
C TRP A 235 12.31 -15.37 -8.60
N LEU A 236 12.47 -16.23 -9.60
CA LEU A 236 13.30 -15.99 -10.77
C LEU A 236 12.41 -15.77 -12.00
N ARG A 237 12.80 -14.82 -12.85
CA ARG A 237 12.07 -14.47 -14.07
C ARG A 237 12.19 -15.60 -15.10
N VAL A 238 11.06 -16.17 -15.50
CA VAL A 238 10.98 -17.14 -16.59
C VAL A 238 11.11 -16.39 -17.91
N ARG A 239 12.05 -16.77 -18.79
CA ARG A 239 12.28 -16.06 -20.07
C ARG A 239 11.32 -16.42 -21.20
N ASN A 240 10.43 -17.40 -20.99
CA ASN A 240 9.37 -17.73 -21.93
C ASN A 240 8.02 -17.21 -21.39
N ASP A 241 7.49 -16.15 -21.99
CA ASP A 241 6.24 -15.53 -21.56
C ASP A 241 5.03 -16.47 -21.73
N THR A 242 5.08 -17.46 -22.62
CA THR A 242 4.01 -18.46 -22.77
C THR A 242 3.89 -19.42 -21.57
N MET A 243 4.80 -19.36 -20.59
CA MET A 243 4.67 -20.12 -19.35
C MET A 243 3.77 -19.42 -18.32
N MET A 244 3.23 -18.22 -18.63
CA MET A 244 2.37 -17.47 -17.72
C MET A 244 1.19 -18.30 -17.18
N GLU A 245 0.52 -19.06 -18.05
CA GLU A 245 -0.59 -19.97 -17.71
C GLU A 245 -0.22 -21.08 -16.71
N GLN A 246 1.07 -21.38 -16.55
CA GLN A 246 1.61 -22.40 -15.63
C GLN A 246 1.95 -21.81 -14.25
N THR A 247 1.93 -20.48 -14.11
CA THR A 247 2.32 -19.78 -12.88
C THR A 247 1.16 -19.57 -11.92
N PRO A 248 1.42 -19.38 -10.61
CA PRO A 248 0.39 -19.06 -9.62
C PRO A 248 -0.55 -17.93 -10.02
N ALA A 249 -0.05 -16.86 -10.65
CA ALA A 249 -0.88 -15.74 -11.09
C ALA A 249 -1.97 -16.13 -12.12
N ALA A 250 -1.82 -17.23 -12.87
CA ALA A 250 -2.88 -17.72 -13.76
C ALA A 250 -4.12 -18.26 -13.01
N GLN A 251 -4.02 -18.43 -11.69
CA GLN A 251 -5.14 -18.81 -10.82
C GLN A 251 -5.77 -17.58 -10.11
N LEU A 252 -5.36 -16.36 -10.46
CA LEU A 252 -6.06 -15.14 -10.06
C LEU A 252 -7.47 -15.13 -10.62
N LYS A 253 -8.41 -14.73 -9.77
CA LYS A 253 -9.82 -14.49 -10.12
C LYS A 253 -10.26 -13.11 -9.64
N TYR A 254 -11.29 -12.60 -10.28
CA TYR A 254 -12.02 -11.40 -9.87
C TYR A 254 -12.96 -11.74 -8.68
N GLU A 255 -12.36 -12.01 -7.51
CA GLU A 255 -13.04 -12.26 -6.24
C GLU A 255 -12.23 -11.64 -5.09
N LEU A 256 -12.90 -11.15 -4.04
CA LEU A 256 -12.22 -10.59 -2.86
C LEU A 256 -11.64 -11.67 -1.93
N TRP A 257 -12.30 -12.83 -1.85
CA TRP A 257 -11.98 -13.91 -0.93
C TRP A 257 -11.64 -15.19 -1.72
N GLY A 258 -10.55 -15.86 -1.36
CA GLY A 258 -10.06 -17.05 -2.06
C GLY A 258 -8.57 -16.93 -2.46
N PRO A 259 -8.10 -17.69 -3.46
CA PRO A 259 -6.68 -17.74 -3.83
C PRO A 259 -6.03 -16.38 -4.12
N SER A 260 -6.78 -15.43 -4.71
CA SER A 260 -6.34 -14.05 -4.95
C SER A 260 -6.01 -13.24 -3.67
N TYR A 261 -6.42 -13.72 -2.49
CA TYR A 261 -6.21 -13.11 -1.17
C TYR A 261 -5.27 -13.96 -0.30
N ASP A 262 -5.48 -15.29 -0.25
CA ASP A 262 -4.76 -16.19 0.66
C ASP A 262 -3.39 -16.64 0.14
N SER A 263 -3.15 -16.65 -1.17
CA SER A 263 -1.96 -17.28 -1.73
C SER A 263 -0.72 -16.38 -1.68
N TRP A 264 0.18 -16.70 -0.75
CA TRP A 264 1.53 -16.12 -0.67
C TRP A 264 2.31 -16.24 -2.00
N ALA A 265 2.03 -17.28 -2.78
CA ALA A 265 2.67 -17.55 -4.06
C ALA A 265 2.22 -16.56 -5.16
N ILE A 266 0.91 -16.32 -5.27
CA ILE A 266 0.35 -15.26 -6.14
C ILE A 266 0.87 -13.90 -5.71
N ALA A 267 0.79 -13.59 -4.41
CA ALA A 267 1.28 -12.33 -3.85
C ALA A 267 2.74 -12.07 -4.20
N THR A 268 3.60 -13.10 -4.12
CA THR A 268 5.02 -12.97 -4.46
C THR A 268 5.23 -12.69 -5.95
N GLN A 269 4.56 -13.42 -6.85
CA GLN A 269 4.66 -13.18 -8.28
C GLN A 269 4.20 -11.77 -8.68
N MET A 270 3.13 -11.25 -8.06
CA MET A 270 2.65 -9.89 -8.27
C MET A 270 3.71 -8.83 -7.88
N HIS A 271 4.37 -9.01 -6.74
CA HIS A 271 5.43 -8.11 -6.29
C HIS A 271 6.69 -8.18 -7.17
N TYR A 272 7.11 -9.37 -7.62
CA TYR A 272 8.24 -9.49 -8.55
C TYR A 272 7.93 -8.87 -9.93
N SER A 273 6.70 -9.00 -10.41
CA SER A 273 6.24 -8.31 -11.63
C SER A 273 6.27 -6.79 -11.47
N LEU A 274 5.87 -6.26 -10.31
CA LEU A 274 6.01 -4.83 -10.00
C LEU A 274 7.48 -4.40 -10.04
N LEU A 275 8.41 -5.17 -9.44
CA LEU A 275 9.83 -4.82 -9.42
C LEU A 275 10.45 -4.78 -10.82
N GLU A 276 10.03 -5.67 -11.73
CA GLU A 276 10.40 -5.63 -13.15
C GLU A 276 9.86 -4.37 -13.83
N ASN A 277 8.57 -4.08 -13.68
CA ASN A 277 7.93 -2.89 -14.25
C ASN A 277 8.43 -1.56 -13.64
N VAL A 278 9.00 -1.58 -12.42
CA VAL A 278 9.70 -0.44 -11.80
C VAL A 278 11.14 -0.32 -12.32
N GLU A 279 11.78 -1.42 -12.69
CA GLU A 279 13.12 -1.41 -13.31
C GLU A 279 13.07 -0.95 -14.78
N GLU A 280 12.02 -1.30 -15.53
CA GLU A 280 11.91 -1.07 -16.98
C GLU A 280 11.03 0.13 -17.38
N ASP A 281 10.59 0.97 -16.43
CA ASP A 281 9.59 2.05 -16.61
C ASP A 281 8.23 1.56 -17.18
N GLY A 282 7.96 0.26 -17.00
CA GLY A 282 6.72 -0.44 -17.35
C GLY A 282 5.52 -0.08 -16.48
N LEU A 283 5.65 0.86 -15.54
CA LEU A 283 4.59 1.26 -14.61
C LEU A 283 3.28 1.72 -15.28
N HIS A 284 3.32 2.08 -16.57
CA HIS A 284 2.12 2.38 -17.35
C HIS A 284 1.12 1.22 -17.45
N ALA A 285 1.57 -0.05 -17.33
CA ALA A 285 0.69 -1.22 -17.35
C ALA A 285 -0.29 -1.28 -16.15
N TYR A 286 0.04 -0.63 -15.04
CA TYR A 286 -0.86 -0.46 -13.88
C TYR A 286 -1.77 0.77 -13.99
N LYS A 287 -1.61 1.61 -15.03
CA LYS A 287 -2.23 2.95 -15.10
C LYS A 287 -3.50 2.94 -15.93
N PHE A 288 -4.54 2.29 -15.39
CA PHE A 288 -5.89 2.15 -15.96
C PHE A 288 -6.45 3.46 -16.56
N ARG A 289 -6.84 3.41 -17.83
CA ARG A 289 -7.45 4.52 -18.59
C ARG A 289 -8.58 3.99 -19.49
N PRO A 290 -9.86 4.33 -19.22
CA PRO A 290 -10.35 5.12 -18.08
C PRO A 290 -10.03 4.48 -16.72
N PRO A 291 -10.13 5.24 -15.61
CA PRO A 291 -10.10 4.66 -14.26
C PRO A 291 -11.11 3.52 -14.14
N TRP A 292 -10.77 2.48 -13.38
CA TRP A 292 -11.68 1.37 -13.16
C TRP A 292 -12.80 1.78 -12.19
N ASP A 293 -13.96 1.14 -12.33
CA ASP A 293 -15.18 1.38 -11.56
C ASP A 293 -15.67 -0.01 -11.13
N MET A 294 -15.57 -0.31 -9.84
CA MET A 294 -15.93 -1.63 -9.29
C MET A 294 -17.45 -1.82 -9.19
N GLY A 295 -18.27 -0.81 -9.51
CA GLY A 295 -19.72 -0.92 -9.56
C GLY A 295 -20.40 -1.14 -8.20
N GLY A 296 -19.70 -0.91 -7.07
CA GLY A 296 -20.17 -1.24 -5.72
C GLY A 296 -19.60 -2.57 -5.17
N GLU A 297 -18.70 -3.23 -5.89
CA GLU A 297 -17.96 -4.39 -5.37
C GLU A 297 -16.80 -3.97 -4.47
N ARG A 298 -16.66 -4.64 -3.32
CA ARG A 298 -15.69 -4.28 -2.29
C ARG A 298 -14.24 -4.37 -2.76
N ILE A 299 -13.53 -3.26 -2.63
CA ILE A 299 -12.06 -3.23 -2.60
C ILE A 299 -11.50 -3.23 -1.16
N ARG A 300 -10.20 -3.49 -1.03
CA ARG A 300 -9.41 -3.12 0.15
C ARG A 300 -9.05 -1.63 0.13
N ILE A 301 -9.22 -0.90 1.23
CA ILE A 301 -8.97 0.56 1.29
C ILE A 301 -7.52 0.97 1.60
N ASN A 302 -6.52 0.12 1.35
CA ASN A 302 -5.12 0.36 1.75
C ASN A 302 -4.50 1.69 1.26
N PHE A 303 -5.08 2.31 0.23
CA PHE A 303 -4.67 3.62 -0.26
C PHE A 303 -5.87 4.33 -0.90
N ILE A 304 -6.52 5.27 -0.20
CA ILE A 304 -7.74 5.97 -0.71
C ILE A 304 -7.72 7.47 -0.49
N CYS A 305 -8.29 8.23 -1.42
CA CYS A 305 -8.61 9.64 -1.26
C CYS A 305 -10.11 9.87 -1.00
N VAL A 306 -10.42 10.68 0.02
CA VAL A 306 -11.75 11.17 0.36
C VAL A 306 -11.72 12.69 0.57
N TYR A 307 -12.89 13.31 0.61
CA TYR A 307 -13.04 14.71 1.02
C TYR A 307 -13.74 14.76 2.39
N ALA A 308 -13.33 15.66 3.28
CA ALA A 308 -13.74 15.62 4.68
C ALA A 308 -15.24 15.77 4.88
N ASP A 309 -15.86 16.72 4.17
CA ASP A 309 -17.29 17.01 4.34
C ASP A 309 -18.13 15.83 3.84
N ASP A 310 -17.70 15.17 2.75
CA ASP A 310 -18.37 13.98 2.21
C ASP A 310 -18.48 12.85 3.25
N VAL A 311 -17.46 12.67 4.09
CA VAL A 311 -17.45 11.66 5.16
C VAL A 311 -18.23 12.16 6.38
N LEU A 312 -17.98 13.38 6.83
CA LEU A 312 -18.60 13.95 8.04
C LEU A 312 -20.11 14.17 7.90
N ASP A 313 -20.60 14.46 6.70
CA ASP A 313 -22.04 14.62 6.41
C ASP A 313 -22.80 13.28 6.40
N THR A 314 -22.11 12.15 6.54
CA THR A 314 -22.73 10.83 6.74
C THR A 314 -22.92 10.43 8.20
N ASP A 315 -22.48 11.28 9.13
CA ASP A 315 -22.50 11.08 10.59
C ASP A 315 -21.79 9.78 11.05
N PRO A 316 -20.44 9.77 11.11
CA PRO A 316 -19.66 8.58 11.45
C PRO A 316 -20.02 7.94 12.79
N ALA A 317 -20.44 8.71 13.80
CA ALA A 317 -20.89 8.18 15.09
C ALA A 317 -22.12 7.26 14.98
N ASN A 318 -22.92 7.42 13.93
CA ASN A 318 -24.13 6.65 13.63
C ASN A 318 -23.97 5.73 12.40
N TRP A 319 -22.73 5.40 12.01
CA TRP A 319 -22.48 4.30 11.09
C TRP A 319 -22.90 2.93 11.66
N THR A 320 -23.15 1.98 10.75
CA THR A 320 -23.61 0.62 11.07
C THR A 320 -22.52 -0.12 11.87
N LYS A 321 -22.80 -0.46 13.14
CA LYS A 321 -21.75 -0.84 14.11
C LYS A 321 -21.09 -2.20 13.88
N ASP A 322 -21.68 -3.03 13.04
CA ASP A 322 -21.15 -4.32 12.56
C ASP A 322 -20.48 -4.23 11.17
N ARG A 323 -20.31 -3.02 10.62
CA ARG A 323 -19.59 -2.76 9.36
C ARG A 323 -18.25 -2.06 9.66
N GLY A 324 -17.20 -2.44 8.94
CA GLY A 324 -15.91 -1.75 9.02
C GLY A 324 -15.92 -0.41 8.27
N ASP A 325 -14.91 0.43 8.46
CA ASP A 325 -14.79 1.66 7.66
C ASP A 325 -14.56 1.37 6.17
N GLU A 326 -13.85 0.28 5.85
CA GLU A 326 -13.78 -0.30 4.50
C GLU A 326 -15.16 -0.57 3.90
N ASP A 327 -16.01 -1.31 4.61
CA ASP A 327 -17.37 -1.62 4.17
C ASP A 327 -18.24 -0.36 4.03
N MET A 328 -18.15 0.57 4.98
CA MET A 328 -18.92 1.82 4.95
C MET A 328 -18.49 2.74 3.81
N LEU A 329 -17.18 2.96 3.60
CA LEU A 329 -16.66 3.94 2.63
C LEU A 329 -16.72 3.46 1.18
N VAL A 330 -16.66 2.15 0.94
CA VAL A 330 -16.60 1.51 -0.38
C VAL A 330 -17.98 1.07 -0.86
N ILE A 331 -18.79 0.48 0.04
CA ILE A 331 -20.06 -0.14 -0.33
C ILE A 331 -21.24 0.71 0.13
N ASP A 332 -21.39 0.87 1.45
CA ASP A 332 -22.68 1.28 2.03
C ASP A 332 -22.97 2.76 1.80
N LEU A 333 -21.98 3.65 1.98
CA LEU A 333 -22.15 5.09 1.78
C LEU A 333 -22.22 5.48 0.30
N PRO A 334 -21.37 4.97 -0.61
CA PRO A 334 -21.54 5.17 -2.06
C PRO A 334 -22.93 4.74 -2.53
N ALA A 335 -23.40 3.54 -2.18
CA ALA A 335 -24.74 3.06 -2.53
C ALA A 335 -25.86 3.93 -1.94
N LYS A 336 -25.82 4.23 -0.63
CA LYS A 336 -26.81 5.07 0.08
C LYS A 336 -26.91 6.48 -0.50
N LEU A 337 -25.78 7.08 -0.87
CA LEU A 337 -25.70 8.43 -1.44
C LEU A 337 -25.89 8.45 -2.96
N ARG A 338 -25.97 7.28 -3.62
CA ARG A 338 -25.96 7.10 -5.09
C ARG A 338 -24.72 7.71 -5.76
N ARG A 339 -23.61 7.71 -5.04
CA ARG A 339 -22.30 8.20 -5.48
C ARG A 339 -21.44 7.02 -5.90
N ARG A 340 -20.48 7.26 -6.79
CA ARG A 340 -19.56 6.22 -7.24
C ARG A 340 -18.30 6.22 -6.40
N GLU A 341 -17.74 5.04 -6.21
CA GLU A 341 -16.34 4.82 -5.92
C GLU A 341 -15.53 4.72 -7.23
N TYR A 342 -14.23 5.02 -7.20
CA TYR A 342 -13.37 4.90 -8.37
C TYR A 342 -11.96 4.44 -8.04
N PHE A 343 -11.30 3.83 -9.02
CA PHE A 343 -10.02 3.15 -8.90
C PHE A 343 -9.04 3.74 -9.90
N THR A 344 -8.09 4.54 -9.40
CA THR A 344 -7.16 5.28 -10.26
C THR A 344 -6.04 4.41 -10.78
N GLY A 345 -5.79 4.49 -12.09
CA GLY A 345 -4.48 4.27 -12.68
C GLY A 345 -3.58 5.48 -12.52
#